data_AF-A0A2H5ZML4-F1
#
_entry.id   AF-A0A2H5ZML4-F1
#
_cell.length_a   1.000
_cell.length_b   1.000
_cell.length_c   1.000
_cell.angle_alpha   90.00
_cell.angle_beta   90.00
_cell.angle_gamma   90.00
#
_symmetry.space_group_name_H-M   'P 1'
#
loop_
_entity.id
_entity.type
_entity.pdbx_description
1 polymer ?
#
loop_
_entity_poly.entity_id
_entity_poly.type
_entity_poly.pdbx_seq_one_letter_code
_entity_poly.pdbx_strand_id
1 'polypeptide(L)'
;MPAWNRRGLPKNIARCYEGDPRCDLDPDLTNYSCTFEVSLCINNTDARFPQCAALDLAAFEVRSPNPATASRPEDQANAATLENQAGAGGFGVQILRRRTPLPTPGATPNASANACSSPFQLVVPLRQTTSGGYFSGRKRFRVRAWTSTGILDSDSLRLVCKPSTCGDGVVQRHEECDDGNRTNGDGCDQACRTEEP
;
A
#
# COMPACT_ATOMS: atom_id res chain seq x y z
N MET A 1 -10.45 -2.87 4.68
CA MET A 1 -11.21 -1.97 3.79
C MET A 1 -10.74 -0.51 3.96
N PRO A 2 -10.62 0.29 2.88
CA PRO A 2 -10.18 1.68 2.98
C PRO A 2 -11.19 2.53 3.76
N ALA A 3 -10.70 3.34 4.69
CA ALA A 3 -11.55 4.26 5.42
C ALA A 3 -12.07 5.37 4.50
N TRP A 4 -13.35 5.75 4.59
CA TRP A 4 -13.95 6.79 3.75
C TRP A 4 -13.78 8.19 4.37
N ASN A 5 -13.65 9.21 3.53
CA ASN A 5 -13.66 10.61 3.97
C ASN A 5 -15.11 11.15 4.06
N ARG A 6 -15.30 12.36 4.61
CA ARG A 6 -16.62 13.00 4.76
C ARG A 6 -17.35 13.26 3.43
N ARG A 7 -16.65 13.15 2.29
CA ARG A 7 -17.20 13.31 0.94
C ARG A 7 -17.54 11.97 0.30
N GLY A 8 -17.50 10.86 1.05
CA GLY A 8 -17.79 9.53 0.53
C GLY A 8 -16.74 9.03 -0.47
N LEU A 9 -15.49 9.50 -0.35
CA LEU A 9 -14.36 8.99 -1.14
C LEU A 9 -13.42 8.16 -0.29
N PRO A 10 -12.81 7.09 -0.83
CA PRO A 10 -11.81 6.32 -0.11
C PRO A 10 -10.65 7.23 0.28
N LYS A 11 -10.25 7.21 1.55
CA LYS A 11 -9.03 7.88 1.98
C LYS A 11 -7.85 7.18 1.34
N ASN A 12 -6.82 7.95 1.03
CA ASN A 12 -5.55 7.44 0.55
C ASN A 12 -4.68 6.82 1.67
N ILE A 13 -5.30 6.15 2.64
CA ILE A 13 -4.62 5.48 3.74
C ILE A 13 -5.25 4.12 4.01
N ALA A 14 -4.43 3.08 4.00
CA ALA A 14 -4.75 1.79 4.57
C ALA A 14 -3.94 1.58 5.85
N ARG A 15 -4.57 0.97 6.85
CA ARG A 15 -3.95 0.59 8.12
C ARG A 15 -4.17 -0.89 8.30
N CYS A 16 -3.14 -1.58 8.75
CA CYS A 16 -3.23 -2.95 9.18
C CYS A 16 -2.42 -3.15 10.45
N TYR A 17 -2.75 -4.19 11.19
CA TYR A 17 -1.97 -4.68 12.32
C TYR A 17 -1.24 -5.93 11.85
N GLU A 18 0.00 -6.08 12.31
CA GLU A 18 0.81 -7.26 12.03
C GLU A 18 0.05 -8.52 12.44
N GLY A 19 -0.14 -9.44 11.50
CA GLY A 19 -0.85 -10.69 11.72
C GLY A 19 -2.36 -10.60 11.76
N ASP A 20 -2.98 -9.46 11.40
CA ASP A 20 -4.42 -9.37 11.15
C ASP A 20 -4.75 -10.01 9.78
N PRO A 21 -5.36 -11.21 9.73
CA PRO A 21 -5.57 -11.94 8.49
C PRO A 21 -6.52 -11.25 7.50
N ARG A 22 -7.22 -10.18 7.93
CA ARG A 22 -8.15 -9.43 7.09
C ARG A 22 -7.45 -8.37 6.23
N CYS A 23 -6.22 -8.00 6.57
CA CYS A 23 -5.49 -6.95 5.86
C CYS A 23 -3.98 -7.17 5.73
N ASP A 24 -3.42 -8.08 6.51
CA ASP A 24 -2.03 -8.49 6.45
C ASP A 24 -1.94 -9.83 5.75
N LEU A 25 -1.44 -9.82 4.52
CA LEU A 25 -1.22 -11.03 3.74
C LEU A 25 0.14 -11.67 4.05
N ASP A 26 0.84 -11.19 5.07
CA ASP A 26 2.05 -11.81 5.57
C ASP A 26 1.71 -12.88 6.62
N PRO A 27 1.95 -14.18 6.35
CA PRO A 27 1.82 -15.21 7.36
C PRO A 27 3.02 -15.25 8.31
N ASP A 28 4.16 -14.64 7.96
CA ASP A 28 5.37 -14.61 8.76
C ASP A 28 5.36 -13.39 9.71
N LEU A 29 5.06 -13.67 10.97
CA LEU A 29 4.99 -12.65 12.00
C LEU A 29 6.33 -12.41 12.71
N THR A 30 7.41 -13.07 12.26
CA THR A 30 8.74 -12.91 12.85
C THR A 30 9.55 -11.82 12.16
N ASN A 31 9.06 -11.35 11.01
CA ASN A 31 9.70 -10.30 10.22
C ASN A 31 9.24 -8.88 10.60
N TYR A 32 8.26 -8.76 11.50
CA TYR A 32 7.74 -7.49 12.01
C TYR A 32 7.31 -6.55 10.89
N SER A 33 6.55 -7.07 9.93
CA SER A 33 6.09 -6.34 8.76
C SER A 33 4.63 -6.66 8.47
N CYS A 34 4.00 -5.79 7.68
CA CYS A 34 2.68 -6.07 7.11
C CYS A 34 2.78 -6.08 5.59
N THR A 35 2.16 -7.06 4.95
CA THR A 35 2.02 -7.15 3.51
C THR A 35 0.62 -6.73 3.08
N PHE A 36 0.55 -5.68 2.28
CA PHE A 36 -0.70 -5.13 1.77
C PHE A 36 -0.90 -5.53 0.32
N GLU A 37 -2.09 -6.00 0.00
CA GLU A 37 -2.53 -6.15 -1.39
C GLU A 37 -3.12 -4.83 -1.92
N VAL A 38 -2.61 -4.40 -3.07
CA VAL A 38 -3.00 -3.17 -3.74
C VAL A 38 -3.12 -3.39 -5.25
N SER A 39 -3.71 -2.44 -5.95
CA SER A 39 -3.79 -2.42 -7.41
C SER A 39 -3.50 -1.02 -7.94
N LEU A 40 -2.96 -0.94 -9.16
CA LEU A 40 -2.89 0.31 -9.91
C LEU A 40 -4.09 0.34 -10.86
N CYS A 41 -4.76 1.48 -10.95
CA CYS A 41 -5.88 1.67 -11.88
C CYS A 41 -5.63 2.92 -12.73
N ILE A 42 -5.98 2.84 -14.01
CA ILE A 42 -5.71 3.87 -15.01
C ILE A 42 -6.99 4.26 -15.74
N ASN A 43 -7.01 5.47 -16.29
CA ASN A 43 -8.07 5.98 -17.16
C ASN A 43 -9.48 5.74 -16.57
N ASN A 44 -9.64 6.01 -15.26
CA ASN A 44 -10.92 5.82 -14.58
C ASN A 44 -11.93 6.88 -15.05
N THR A 45 -13.10 6.43 -15.46
CA THR A 45 -14.21 7.23 -15.99
C THR A 45 -15.36 7.21 -14.99
N ASP A 46 -15.10 7.72 -13.79
CA ASP A 46 -16.11 7.87 -12.77
C ASP A 46 -16.85 9.20 -12.96
N ALA A 47 -18.16 9.12 -13.23
CA ALA A 47 -19.02 10.28 -13.46
C ALA A 47 -19.05 11.28 -12.30
N ARG A 48 -18.63 10.88 -11.10
CA ARG A 48 -18.52 11.77 -9.92
C ARG A 48 -17.28 12.67 -9.99
N PHE A 49 -16.36 12.42 -10.92
CA PHE A 49 -15.13 13.20 -11.11
C PHE A 49 -15.06 13.75 -12.54
N PRO A 50 -15.90 14.73 -12.89
CA PRO A 50 -15.98 15.28 -14.25
C PRO A 50 -14.69 15.95 -14.72
N GLN A 51 -13.81 16.35 -13.80
CA GLN A 51 -12.47 16.85 -14.12
C GLN A 51 -11.44 15.76 -14.49
N CYS A 52 -11.77 14.48 -14.32
CA CYS A 52 -10.90 13.37 -14.72
C CYS A 52 -11.17 13.04 -16.19
N ALA A 53 -10.45 13.71 -17.10
CA ALA A 53 -10.48 13.38 -18.52
C ALA A 53 -9.52 12.22 -18.80
N ALA A 54 -10.00 10.99 -18.60
CA ALA A 54 -9.28 9.77 -18.93
C ALA A 54 -9.04 9.69 -20.45
N LEU A 55 -7.80 9.90 -20.89
CA LEU A 55 -7.39 9.87 -22.29
C LEU A 55 -6.53 8.64 -22.56
N ASP A 56 -5.29 8.70 -22.09
CA ASP A 56 -4.31 7.64 -22.18
C ASP A 56 -3.27 7.75 -21.06
N LEU A 57 -2.45 6.72 -20.92
CA LEU A 57 -1.28 6.70 -20.06
C LEU A 57 -0.04 6.42 -20.91
N ALA A 58 0.83 7.40 -21.04
CA ALA A 58 2.07 7.29 -21.82
C ALA A 58 3.29 6.98 -20.93
N ALA A 59 3.34 7.56 -19.73
CA ALA A 59 4.49 7.39 -18.84
C ALA A 59 4.12 7.39 -17.35
N PHE A 60 4.99 6.78 -16.54
CA PHE A 60 4.80 6.61 -15.10
C PHE A 60 6.12 6.81 -14.33
N GLU A 61 6.08 7.47 -13.18
CA GLU A 61 7.23 7.69 -12.30
C GLU A 61 6.86 7.34 -10.85
N VAL A 62 7.67 6.48 -10.22
CA VAL A 62 7.61 6.27 -8.77
C VAL A 62 8.44 7.35 -8.07
N ARG A 63 7.77 8.24 -7.33
CA ARG A 63 8.41 9.33 -6.55
C ARG A 63 8.80 8.89 -5.15
N SER A 64 8.04 7.98 -4.57
CA SER A 64 8.23 7.47 -3.21
C SER A 64 7.69 6.05 -3.11
N PRO A 65 8.43 5.09 -2.50
CA PRO A 65 9.86 5.22 -2.15
C PRO A 65 10.69 5.55 -3.40
N ASN A 66 11.73 6.39 -3.23
CA ASN A 66 12.51 6.85 -4.38
C ASN A 66 13.43 5.70 -4.84
N PRO A 67 13.25 5.15 -6.05
CA PRO A 67 14.03 4.00 -6.53
C PRO A 67 15.54 4.28 -6.53
N ALA A 68 15.93 5.55 -6.74
CA ALA A 68 17.35 5.94 -6.84
C ALA A 68 18.04 6.14 -5.48
N THR A 69 17.29 6.29 -4.38
CA THR A 69 17.89 6.62 -3.06
C THR A 69 17.33 5.76 -1.93
N ALA A 70 16.46 4.80 -2.21
CA ALA A 70 15.95 3.86 -1.22
C ALA A 70 17.11 2.99 -0.71
N SER A 71 17.41 3.07 0.58
CA SER A 71 18.45 2.25 1.23
C SER A 71 17.91 0.97 1.84
N ARG A 72 16.59 0.90 2.07
CA ARG A 72 15.93 -0.27 2.64
C ARG A 72 15.50 -1.26 1.54
N PRO A 73 15.76 -2.57 1.68
CA PRO A 73 15.38 -3.57 0.69
C PRO A 73 13.88 -3.54 0.35
N GLU A 74 13.02 -3.33 1.35
CA GLU A 74 11.57 -3.28 1.17
C GLU A 74 11.14 -2.06 0.35
N ASP A 75 11.82 -0.93 0.54
CA ASP A 75 11.57 0.28 -0.26
C ASP A 75 12.00 0.10 -1.71
N GLN A 76 13.12 -0.59 -1.95
CA GLN A 76 13.59 -0.92 -3.29
C GLN A 76 12.65 -1.93 -3.98
N ALA A 77 12.27 -3.00 -3.28
CA ALA A 77 11.35 -4.01 -3.78
C ALA A 77 9.98 -3.41 -4.11
N ASN A 78 9.41 -2.62 -3.20
CA ASN A 78 8.14 -1.95 -3.44
C ASN A 78 8.18 -1.00 -4.65
N ALA A 79 9.27 -0.23 -4.80
CA ALA A 79 9.44 0.64 -5.96
C ALA A 79 9.53 -0.16 -7.26
N ALA A 80 10.31 -1.25 -7.27
CA ALA A 80 10.45 -2.12 -8.43
C ALA A 80 9.13 -2.80 -8.81
N THR A 81 8.34 -3.26 -7.83
CA THR A 81 7.00 -3.81 -8.07
C THR A 81 6.09 -2.78 -8.73
N LEU A 82 6.05 -1.54 -8.21
CA LEU A 82 5.25 -0.47 -8.82
C LEU A 82 5.68 -0.15 -10.26
N GLU A 83 6.99 -0.06 -10.50
CA GLU A 83 7.53 0.16 -11.86
C GLU A 83 7.19 -1.01 -12.80
N ASN A 84 7.25 -2.26 -12.33
CA ASN A 84 6.92 -3.43 -13.14
C ASN A 84 5.44 -3.47 -13.52
N GLN A 85 4.55 -3.20 -12.56
CA GLN A 85 3.09 -3.20 -12.78
C GLN A 85 2.64 -2.05 -13.71
N ALA A 86 3.30 -0.89 -13.64
CA ALA A 86 3.04 0.19 -14.58
C ALA A 86 3.67 -0.10 -15.97
N GLY A 87 4.88 -0.65 -15.98
CA GLY A 87 5.64 -0.94 -17.19
C GLY A 87 5.28 -2.28 -17.83
N ALA A 88 6.29 -3.01 -18.30
CA ALA A 88 6.11 -4.21 -19.10
C ALA A 88 5.30 -5.34 -18.43
N GLY A 89 5.24 -5.38 -17.09
CA GLY A 89 4.49 -6.39 -16.33
C GLY A 89 3.00 -6.08 -16.17
N GLY A 90 2.51 -4.91 -16.60
CA GLY A 90 1.09 -4.56 -16.54
C GLY A 90 0.69 -3.62 -17.66
N PHE A 91 0.67 -2.31 -17.41
CA PHE A 91 0.11 -1.34 -18.38
C PHE A 91 1.00 -1.05 -19.59
N GLY A 92 2.25 -1.52 -19.61
CA GLY A 92 3.16 -1.40 -20.74
C GLY A 92 3.69 0.01 -21.00
N VAL A 93 3.60 0.92 -20.02
CA VAL A 93 3.94 2.33 -20.22
C VAL A 93 5.41 2.63 -19.91
N GLN A 94 5.91 3.77 -20.40
CA GLN A 94 7.29 4.14 -20.16
C GLN A 94 7.54 4.50 -18.68
N ILE A 95 8.51 3.85 -18.06
CA ILE A 95 8.93 4.19 -16.69
C ILE A 95 9.98 5.31 -16.73
N LEU A 96 9.67 6.43 -16.07
CA LEU A 96 10.55 7.58 -15.94
C LEU A 96 11.26 7.57 -14.58
N ARG A 97 12.51 8.03 -14.55
CA ARG A 97 13.29 8.18 -13.30
C ARG A 97 13.92 9.56 -13.24
N ARG A 98 13.28 10.52 -12.53
CA ARG A 98 13.72 11.90 -12.15
C ARG A 98 14.30 12.84 -13.23
N ARG A 99 14.86 12.35 -14.33
CA ARG A 99 15.60 13.07 -15.39
C ARG A 99 15.40 12.49 -16.78
N THR A 100 14.61 11.43 -16.93
CA THR A 100 14.23 10.92 -18.26
C THR A 100 13.39 12.02 -18.94
N PRO A 101 13.70 12.43 -20.19
CA PRO A 101 12.84 13.32 -20.94
C PRO A 101 11.40 12.77 -20.99
N LEU A 102 10.42 13.68 -21.16
CA LEU A 102 9.04 13.34 -21.56
C LEU A 102 9.06 12.28 -22.68
N PRO A 103 8.02 11.43 -22.78
CA PRO A 103 8.09 10.19 -23.54
C PRO A 103 8.71 10.39 -24.92
N THR A 104 9.71 9.56 -25.22
CA THR A 104 10.33 9.52 -26.54
C THR A 104 9.21 9.23 -27.56
N PRO A 105 9.11 9.95 -28.69
CA PRO A 105 8.10 9.66 -29.70
C PRO A 105 8.26 8.20 -30.18
N GLY A 106 7.38 7.29 -29.74
CA GLY A 106 7.47 5.88 -30.08
C GLY A 106 6.94 4.87 -29.04
N ALA A 107 6.74 5.26 -27.78
CA ALA A 107 6.00 4.42 -26.83
C ALA A 107 4.50 4.57 -27.08
N THR A 108 3.82 3.49 -27.48
CA THR A 108 2.35 3.50 -27.66
C THR A 108 1.68 3.73 -26.30
N PRO A 109 0.91 4.82 -26.12
CA PRO A 109 0.18 5.07 -24.88
C PRO A 109 -0.86 3.98 -24.61
N ASN A 110 -1.08 3.65 -23.34
CA ASN A 110 -2.17 2.76 -22.94
C ASN A 110 -3.47 3.56 -22.76
N ALA A 111 -4.42 3.36 -23.66
CA ALA A 111 -5.73 4.02 -23.65
C ALA A 111 -6.86 3.14 -23.08
N SER A 112 -6.53 2.03 -22.39
CA SER A 112 -7.54 1.15 -21.79
C SER A 112 -8.32 1.90 -20.72
N ALA A 113 -9.62 2.04 -20.89
CA ALA A 113 -10.50 2.73 -19.94
C ALA A 113 -10.82 1.83 -18.72
N ASN A 114 -10.89 2.42 -17.53
CA ASN A 114 -11.24 1.74 -16.27
C ASN A 114 -10.42 0.47 -15.99
N ALA A 115 -9.17 0.43 -16.44
CA ALA A 115 -8.34 -0.75 -16.32
C ALA A 115 -7.59 -0.74 -14.98
N CYS A 116 -7.57 -1.87 -14.29
CA CYS A 116 -6.74 -2.07 -13.11
C CYS A 116 -5.76 -3.23 -13.36
N SER A 117 -4.58 -3.15 -12.74
CA SER A 117 -3.64 -4.26 -12.69
C SER A 117 -4.24 -5.41 -11.89
N SER A 118 -3.72 -6.62 -12.08
CA SER A 118 -3.88 -7.67 -11.07
C SER A 118 -3.39 -7.17 -9.71
N PRO A 119 -3.98 -7.65 -8.60
CA PRO A 119 -3.50 -7.30 -7.28
C PRO A 119 -2.03 -7.68 -7.09
N PHE A 120 -1.28 -6.82 -6.42
CA PHE A 120 0.12 -7.05 -6.10
C PHE A 120 0.43 -6.60 -4.67
N GLN A 121 1.53 -7.12 -4.14
CA GLN A 121 1.88 -6.97 -2.74
C GLN A 121 2.89 -5.83 -2.54
N LEU A 122 2.65 -5.03 -1.50
CA LEU A 122 3.59 -4.03 -0.99
C LEU A 122 3.84 -4.27 0.50
N VAL A 123 5.11 -4.25 0.88
CA VAL A 123 5.55 -4.57 2.24
C VAL A 123 5.81 -3.30 3.04
N VAL A 124 5.31 -3.23 4.27
CA VAL A 124 5.57 -2.13 5.20
C VAL A 124 6.13 -2.69 6.51
N PRO A 125 7.45 -2.59 6.73
CA PRO A 125 8.05 -3.02 7.99
C PRO A 125 7.67 -2.08 9.13
N LEU A 126 7.50 -2.65 10.32
CA LEU A 126 7.47 -1.91 11.58
C LEU A 126 8.80 -1.19 11.81
N ARG A 127 8.77 -0.21 12.72
CA ARG A 127 9.95 0.54 13.13
C ARG A 127 10.43 0.03 14.47
N GLN A 128 11.60 -0.59 14.50
CA GLN A 128 12.24 -0.99 15.74
C GLN A 128 12.97 0.20 16.41
N THR A 129 12.84 0.34 17.72
CA THR A 129 13.65 1.27 18.52
C THR A 129 14.97 0.64 18.93
N THR A 130 15.89 1.48 19.39
CA THR A 130 17.16 1.05 19.98
C THR A 130 16.97 0.16 21.21
N SER A 131 15.83 0.29 21.90
CA SER A 131 15.44 -0.55 23.04
C SER A 131 14.79 -1.88 22.64
N GLY A 132 14.69 -2.19 21.34
CA GLY A 132 14.10 -3.43 20.83
C GLY A 132 12.59 -3.44 20.66
N GLY A 133 11.89 -2.35 21.00
CA GLY A 133 10.43 -2.24 20.84
C GLY A 133 10.01 -1.92 19.40
N TYR A 134 8.84 -2.40 18.99
CA TYR A 134 8.28 -2.15 17.65
C TYR A 134 7.19 -1.08 17.66
N PHE A 135 7.27 -0.15 16.72
CA PHE A 135 6.33 0.94 16.51
C PHE A 135 5.79 0.92 15.09
N SER A 136 4.67 1.62 14.88
CA SER A 136 4.01 1.61 13.58
C SER A 136 4.94 2.00 12.43
N GLY A 137 5.06 1.08 11.47
CA GLY A 137 5.62 1.31 10.15
C GLY A 137 4.73 2.23 9.33
N ARG A 138 5.31 3.20 8.63
CA ARG A 138 4.56 4.10 7.74
C ARG A 138 5.31 4.26 6.43
N LYS A 139 4.65 3.91 5.32
CA LYS A 139 5.17 4.13 3.99
C LYS A 139 4.19 4.96 3.18
N ARG A 140 4.72 5.91 2.43
CA ARG A 140 3.95 6.71 1.48
C ARG A 140 4.44 6.36 0.09
N PHE A 141 3.53 5.86 -0.72
CA PHE A 141 3.70 5.63 -2.13
C PHE A 141 3.23 6.89 -2.85
N ARG A 142 4.09 7.47 -3.67
CA ARG A 142 3.76 8.63 -4.50
C ARG A 142 4.13 8.31 -5.92
N VAL A 143 3.21 8.51 -6.83
CA VAL A 143 3.38 8.21 -8.24
C VAL A 143 2.99 9.43 -9.06
N ARG A 144 3.54 9.51 -10.27
CA ARG A 144 3.16 10.49 -11.28
C ARG A 144 2.90 9.75 -12.57
N ALA A 145 1.92 10.24 -13.32
CA ALA A 145 1.51 9.69 -14.59
C ALA A 145 1.41 10.81 -15.62
N TRP A 146 1.77 10.52 -16.87
CA TRP A 146 1.62 11.46 -17.97
C TRP A 146 0.80 10.84 -19.08
N THR A 147 -0.09 11.64 -19.65
CA THR A 147 -0.73 11.36 -20.94
C THR A 147 0.27 11.58 -22.07
N SER A 148 -0.06 11.10 -23.28
CA SER A 148 0.73 11.34 -24.49
C SER A 148 0.84 12.83 -24.85
N THR A 149 -0.15 13.63 -24.44
CA THR A 149 -0.19 15.08 -24.64
C THR A 149 0.60 15.86 -23.58
N GLY A 150 1.17 15.18 -22.59
CA GLY A 150 1.98 15.78 -21.53
C GLY A 150 1.20 16.26 -20.30
N ILE A 151 -0.12 16.04 -20.25
CA ILE A 151 -0.91 16.27 -19.02
C ILE A 151 -0.39 15.33 -17.93
N LEU A 152 -0.11 15.90 -16.76
CA LEU A 152 0.39 15.21 -15.58
C LEU A 152 -0.74 14.95 -14.58
N ASP A 153 -0.78 13.74 -14.05
CA ASP A 153 -1.54 13.38 -12.85
C ASP A 153 -0.62 12.85 -11.74
N SER A 154 -1.04 12.97 -10.48
CA SER A 154 -0.23 12.60 -9.31
C SER A 154 -1.08 12.00 -8.21
N ASP A 155 -0.78 10.74 -7.91
CA ASP A 155 -1.46 9.98 -6.86
C ASP A 155 -0.54 9.67 -5.69
N SER A 156 -1.18 9.40 -4.55
CA SER A 156 -0.46 8.89 -3.39
C SER A 156 -1.30 7.94 -2.56
N LEU A 157 -0.65 6.90 -2.04
CA LEU A 157 -1.21 5.94 -1.10
C LEU A 157 -0.33 5.89 0.14
N ARG A 158 -0.95 5.84 1.33
CA ARG A 158 -0.23 5.68 2.59
C ARG A 158 -0.59 4.33 3.20
N LEU A 159 0.40 3.50 3.44
CA LEU A 159 0.23 2.24 4.12
C LEU A 159 0.85 2.36 5.51
N VAL A 160 0.14 1.83 6.51
CA VAL A 160 0.55 1.88 7.91
C VAL A 160 0.42 0.48 8.49
N CYS A 161 1.56 -0.11 8.82
CA CYS A 161 1.63 -1.33 9.62
C CYS A 161 1.69 -0.93 11.09
N LYS A 162 0.88 -1.54 11.93
CA LYS A 162 0.89 -1.34 13.38
C LYS A 162 1.36 -2.64 14.06
N PRO A 163 2.08 -2.54 15.19
CA PRO A 163 2.34 -3.73 16.00
C PRO A 163 1.01 -4.34 16.46
N SER A 164 0.99 -5.63 16.74
CA SER A 164 -0.16 -6.28 17.38
C SER A 164 -0.55 -5.58 18.68
N THR A 165 -1.84 -5.56 18.98
CA THR A 165 -2.43 -4.88 20.13
C THR A 165 -3.48 -5.79 20.75
N CYS A 166 -3.10 -6.45 21.84
CA CYS A 166 -4.03 -7.22 22.64
C CYS A 166 -5.18 -6.35 23.18
N GLY A 167 -6.41 -6.86 23.02
CA GLY A 167 -7.65 -6.26 23.53
C GLY A 167 -8.34 -5.35 22.53
N ASP A 168 -8.17 -5.59 21.23
CA ASP A 168 -8.81 -4.83 20.16
C ASP A 168 -10.02 -5.56 19.52
N GLY A 169 -10.33 -6.75 20.02
CA GLY A 169 -11.46 -7.59 19.65
C GLY A 169 -11.19 -8.41 18.38
N VAL A 170 -9.93 -8.51 17.95
CA VAL A 170 -9.53 -9.23 16.74
C VAL A 170 -8.39 -10.14 17.08
N VAL A 171 -8.67 -11.44 17.21
CA VAL A 171 -7.62 -12.44 17.43
C VAL A 171 -6.57 -12.37 16.33
N GLN A 172 -5.42 -11.82 16.67
CA GLN A 172 -4.24 -11.77 15.80
C GLN A 172 -3.53 -13.12 15.88
N ARG A 173 -2.70 -13.46 14.88
CA ARG A 173 -2.04 -14.79 14.87
C ARG A 173 -1.12 -15.09 16.08
N HIS A 174 -0.69 -14.08 16.83
CA HIS A 174 0.10 -14.24 18.07
C HIS A 174 -0.74 -14.31 19.35
N GLU A 175 -2.04 -14.13 19.22
CA GLU A 175 -2.99 -14.09 20.33
C GLU A 175 -3.73 -15.43 20.38
N GLU A 176 -3.87 -16.00 21.57
CA GLU A 176 -4.67 -17.20 21.78
C GLU A 176 -6.16 -16.86 21.88
N CYS A 177 -6.45 -15.64 22.34
CA CYS A 177 -7.76 -15.04 22.50
C CYS A 177 -7.66 -13.52 22.35
N ASP A 178 -8.77 -12.85 22.05
CA ASP A 178 -8.93 -11.40 22.21
C ASP A 178 -10.43 -11.14 22.38
N ASP A 179 -10.83 -10.74 23.58
CA ASP A 179 -12.23 -10.53 23.95
C ASP A 179 -12.65 -9.05 23.87
N GLY A 180 -11.81 -8.21 23.28
CA GLY A 180 -12.04 -6.78 23.10
C GLY A 180 -11.63 -5.92 24.29
N ASN A 181 -10.92 -6.49 25.28
CA ASN A 181 -10.41 -5.74 26.40
C ASN A 181 -9.09 -6.33 26.98
N ARG A 182 -8.58 -5.80 28.10
CA ARG A 182 -7.32 -6.25 28.74
C ARG A 182 -7.50 -6.56 30.24
N THR A 183 -8.72 -6.91 30.63
CA THR A 183 -9.09 -7.21 32.00
C THR A 183 -8.80 -8.68 32.22
N ASN A 184 -8.03 -9.00 33.25
CA ASN A 184 -7.86 -10.41 33.61
C ASN A 184 -9.15 -10.92 34.30
N GLY A 185 -9.43 -12.21 34.16
CA GLY A 185 -10.52 -12.92 34.81
C GLY A 185 -11.82 -12.98 33.98
N ASP A 186 -11.79 -12.60 32.71
CA ASP A 186 -12.92 -12.71 31.77
C ASP A 186 -12.72 -13.79 30.68
N GLY A 187 -11.64 -14.56 30.79
CA GLY A 187 -11.30 -15.64 29.85
C GLY A 187 -10.19 -15.28 28.86
N CYS A 188 -9.74 -14.03 28.82
CA CYS A 188 -8.59 -13.61 28.03
C CYS A 188 -7.70 -12.62 28.80
N ASP A 189 -6.46 -13.01 29.11
CA ASP A 189 -5.59 -12.17 29.93
C ASP A 189 -5.11 -10.91 29.18
N GLN A 190 -4.52 -9.95 29.92
CA GLN A 190 -3.97 -8.71 29.34
C GLN A 190 -2.81 -8.89 28.33
N ALA A 191 -2.35 -10.13 28.15
CA ALA A 191 -1.34 -10.57 27.19
C ALA A 191 -1.95 -11.45 26.07
N CYS A 192 -3.28 -11.53 26.00
CA CYS A 192 -4.06 -12.28 25.01
C CYS A 192 -3.77 -13.77 25.01
N ARG A 193 -3.62 -14.32 26.22
CA ARG A 193 -3.57 -15.75 26.49
C ARG A 193 -4.89 -16.22 27.07
N THR A 194 -5.30 -17.43 26.71
CA THR A 194 -6.52 -18.00 27.27
C THR A 194 -6.30 -18.25 28.76
N GLU A 195 -7.18 -17.71 29.59
CA GLU A 195 -7.13 -17.97 31.02
C GLU A 195 -7.67 -19.38 31.30
N GLU A 196 -6.87 -20.24 31.95
CA GLU A 196 -7.38 -21.53 32.39
C GLU A 196 -8.39 -21.34 33.55
N PRO A 197 -9.50 -22.11 33.56
CA PRO A 197 -10.60 -21.96 34.53
C PRO A 197 -10.25 -22.32 35.97
#